data_AF-A0A222WVX0-F1
#
_entry.id   AF-A0A222WVX0-F1
#
_cell.length_a   1.000
_cell.length_b   1.000
_cell.length_c   1.000
_cell.angle_alpha   90.00
_cell.angle_beta   90.00
_cell.angle_gamma   90.00
#
_symmetry.space_group_name_H-M   'P 1'
#
loop_
_entity.id
_entity.type
_entity.pdbx_description
1 polymer ?
#
loop_
_entity_poly.entity_id
_entity_poly.type
_entity_poly.pdbx_seq_one_letter_code
_entity_poly.pdbx_strand_id
1 'polypeptide(L)'
;MRLRSHMIFHWSRLNWCFPNLRMKEEFEARQYWKNAILVGVKVDRQGHYYVCVPRLAPGIPATMNRIVIQNGNPLLEAFPSWEWNEAGNVRAMRSIQGYEIDELNQIWLLDQGKIAYAPSPEGSQKLLVWDLNTRRMIDVIPIPDEIASYRTSFLNDLVVDNKNGFVYITDSGNGWPNHPVTGGIIVYNMRTRSLRRVLDRQFSTQDLPGFQFAIDNKPMLNRIGVDGIALSADRSTLYYCPLTGRNLYAIDTCVLMDFQAPPEKIQRAVQAIGSKRTTTDGMHADAQGNVFYTMLEGKGVGMYSPYSETFHDLVSDDRMVWVDGVAFDQQGSILFNSNRLHEITGGYDIDWTYPYNFVIWKAFAGQGVKSYLYA
;
A
#
# COMPACT_ATOMS: atom_id res chain seq x y z
N MET A 1 10.69 17.89 -17.69
CA MET A 1 11.71 18.28 -16.68
C MET A 1 11.43 17.47 -15.43
N ARG A 2 12.42 16.78 -14.85
CA ARG A 2 12.21 15.97 -13.63
C ARG A 2 11.95 16.88 -12.43
N LEU A 3 11.02 16.50 -11.57
CA LEU A 3 10.71 17.22 -10.33
C LEU A 3 11.91 17.13 -9.37
N ARG A 4 12.07 18.17 -8.53
CA ARG A 4 13.00 18.13 -7.40
C ARG A 4 12.29 17.52 -6.20
N SER A 5 12.93 16.56 -5.56
CA SER A 5 12.46 15.95 -4.30
C SER A 5 13.33 16.38 -3.12
N HIS A 6 12.73 16.31 -1.93
CA HIS A 6 13.37 16.53 -0.65
C HIS A 6 13.01 15.39 0.30
N MET A 7 13.97 14.95 1.11
CA MET A 7 13.70 14.02 2.22
C MET A 7 13.07 14.81 3.37
N ILE A 8 11.88 14.41 3.82
CA ILE A 8 11.20 15.05 4.95
C ILE A 8 11.33 14.25 6.24
N PHE A 9 11.47 12.92 6.14
CA PHE A 9 11.84 12.04 7.23
C PHE A 9 12.78 10.95 6.72
N HIS A 10 13.72 10.50 7.55
CA HIS A 10 14.59 9.38 7.21
C HIS A 10 15.05 8.63 8.46
N TRP A 11 15.40 7.36 8.27
CA TRP A 11 15.86 6.46 9.32
C TRP A 11 16.93 5.53 8.78
N SER A 12 17.95 5.25 9.60
CA SER A 12 18.79 4.08 9.41
C SER A 12 18.09 2.79 9.84
N ARG A 13 17.36 2.85 10.96
CA ARG A 13 16.46 1.83 11.47
C ARG A 13 15.24 2.48 12.12
N LEU A 14 14.07 1.87 11.95
CA LEU A 14 12.83 2.37 12.53
C LEU A 14 12.85 2.23 14.06
N ASN A 15 12.18 3.16 14.74
CA ASN A 15 12.09 3.19 16.19
C ASN A 15 10.74 3.75 16.64
N TRP A 16 10.29 3.35 17.83
CA TRP A 16 8.97 3.65 18.37
C TRP A 16 9.01 4.46 19.66
N CYS A 17 7.93 5.18 19.93
CA CYS A 17 7.60 5.75 21.23
C CYS A 17 7.13 4.64 22.20
N PHE A 18 8.03 3.75 22.60
CA PHE A 18 7.69 2.58 23.42
C PHE A 18 6.94 2.95 24.71
N PRO A 19 5.91 2.16 25.11
CA PRO A 19 5.09 2.46 26.28
C PRO A 19 5.81 2.17 27.60
N ASN A 20 6.86 1.34 27.56
CA ASN A 20 7.69 1.01 28.72
C ASN A 20 9.09 0.55 28.28
N LEU A 21 10.04 0.59 29.23
CA LEU A 21 11.44 0.23 28.99
C LEU A 21 11.62 -1.24 28.61
N ARG A 22 10.86 -2.15 29.24
CA ARG A 22 10.96 -3.60 28.98
C ARG A 22 10.69 -3.94 27.52
N MET A 23 9.65 -3.36 26.93
CA MET A 23 9.29 -3.58 25.52
C MET A 23 10.41 -3.07 24.59
N LYS A 24 11.01 -1.92 24.92
CA LYS A 24 12.14 -1.37 24.18
C LYS A 24 13.37 -2.28 24.28
N GLU A 25 13.71 -2.73 25.48
CA GLU A 25 14.86 -3.62 25.73
C GLU A 25 14.71 -4.94 25.00
N GLU A 26 13.51 -5.54 25.00
CA GLU A 26 13.25 -6.76 24.24
C GLU A 26 13.38 -6.53 22.73
N PHE A 27 12.82 -5.44 22.20
CA PHE A 27 12.91 -5.09 20.79
C PHE A 27 14.36 -4.91 20.32
N GLU A 28 15.20 -4.29 21.16
CA GLU A 28 16.63 -4.11 20.88
C GLU A 28 17.42 -5.41 21.03
N ALA A 29 17.21 -6.16 22.12
CA ALA A 29 17.92 -7.41 22.40
C ALA A 29 17.63 -8.49 21.35
N ARG A 30 16.38 -8.58 20.88
CA ARG A 30 15.95 -9.50 19.82
C ARG A 30 16.28 -8.98 18.41
N GLN A 31 16.76 -7.74 18.29
CA GLN A 31 17.02 -7.06 17.03
C GLN A 31 15.82 -7.03 16.07
N TYR A 32 14.59 -6.90 16.60
CA TYR A 32 13.38 -6.91 15.78
C TYR A 32 13.32 -5.75 14.76
N TRP A 33 14.05 -4.66 15.01
CA TRP A 33 14.23 -3.56 14.06
C TRP A 33 14.83 -4.00 12.72
N LYS A 34 15.56 -5.12 12.63
CA LYS A 34 16.09 -5.63 11.37
C LYS A 34 15.01 -6.07 10.39
N ASN A 35 13.83 -6.42 10.90
CA ASN A 35 12.71 -6.88 10.09
C ASN A 35 11.65 -5.78 9.88
N ALA A 36 11.88 -4.59 10.43
CA ALA A 36 10.92 -3.50 10.36
C ALA A 36 11.04 -2.78 9.01
N ILE A 37 9.96 -2.80 8.23
CA ILE A 37 9.90 -2.18 6.91
C ILE A 37 8.75 -1.17 6.91
N LEU A 38 9.06 0.09 6.63
CA LEU A 38 8.08 1.15 6.50
C LEU A 38 7.46 1.10 5.10
N VAL A 39 6.14 0.95 5.06
CA VAL A 39 5.34 0.93 3.83
C VAL A 39 4.25 2.01 3.91
N GLY A 40 3.94 2.61 2.77
CA GLY A 40 3.04 3.75 2.60
C GLY A 40 3.44 5.02 3.34
N VAL A 41 2.89 6.14 2.88
CA VAL A 41 2.83 7.39 3.64
C VAL A 41 1.59 8.16 3.19
N LYS A 42 0.76 8.60 4.13
CA LYS A 42 -0.34 9.54 3.87
C LYS A 42 -0.39 10.60 4.97
N VAL A 43 -0.91 11.77 4.63
CA VAL A 43 -1.06 12.89 5.56
C VAL A 43 -2.54 13.23 5.73
N ASP A 44 -2.97 13.45 6.97
CA ASP A 44 -4.34 13.87 7.26
C ASP A 44 -4.54 15.38 7.04
N ARG A 45 -5.77 15.86 7.23
CA ARG A 45 -6.09 17.30 7.12
C ARG A 45 -5.42 18.17 8.17
N GLN A 46 -4.93 17.58 9.25
CA GLN A 46 -4.24 18.26 10.34
C GLN A 46 -2.71 18.30 10.13
N GLY A 47 -2.19 17.66 9.07
CA GLY A 47 -0.77 17.60 8.77
C GLY A 47 -0.03 16.49 9.51
N HIS A 48 -0.73 15.52 10.11
CA HIS A 48 -0.11 14.35 10.70
C HIS A 48 0.21 13.31 9.63
N TYR A 49 1.43 12.79 9.66
CA TYR A 49 1.87 11.73 8.76
C TYR A 49 1.63 10.36 9.39
N TYR A 50 1.02 9.49 8.61
CA TYR A 50 0.74 8.11 8.95
C TYR A 50 1.59 7.18 8.10
N VAL A 51 2.02 6.06 8.69
CA VAL A 51 2.78 5.00 8.04
C VAL A 51 2.44 3.66 8.68
N CYS A 52 2.54 2.57 7.92
CA CYS A 52 2.44 1.22 8.47
C CYS A 52 3.78 0.50 8.43
N VAL A 53 3.90 -0.47 9.33
CA VAL A 53 5.00 -1.43 9.41
C VAL A 53 4.35 -2.81 9.48
N PRO A 54 4.09 -3.47 8.35
CA PRO A 54 3.44 -4.77 8.33
C PRO A 54 4.27 -5.81 9.08
N ARG A 55 3.59 -6.78 9.70
CA ARG A 55 4.23 -7.85 10.49
C ARG A 55 4.70 -9.00 9.58
N LEU A 56 5.51 -8.68 8.57
CA LEU A 56 6.10 -9.67 7.64
C LEU A 56 7.10 -10.61 8.33
N ALA A 57 7.56 -10.24 9.53
CA ALA A 57 8.28 -11.08 10.48
C ALA A 57 7.75 -10.85 11.90
N PRO A 58 8.09 -11.72 12.88
CA PRO A 58 7.72 -11.51 14.27
C PRO A 58 8.38 -10.28 14.88
N GLY A 59 7.78 -9.74 15.94
CA GLY A 59 8.41 -8.74 16.82
C GLY A 59 8.19 -7.28 16.45
N ILE A 60 7.43 -6.97 15.40
CA ILE A 60 7.02 -5.59 15.09
C ILE A 60 6.02 -5.09 16.13
N PRO A 61 6.37 -4.03 16.89
CA PRO A 61 5.63 -3.63 18.09
C PRO A 61 4.28 -2.99 17.75
N ALA A 62 4.24 -2.09 16.75
CA ALA A 62 3.01 -1.49 16.25
C ALA A 62 3.01 -1.43 14.72
N THR A 63 1.92 -1.91 14.13
CA THR A 63 1.79 -2.06 12.68
C THR A 63 1.22 -0.80 12.00
N MET A 64 0.43 0.00 12.72
CA MET A 64 -0.05 1.29 12.24
C MET A 64 0.47 2.40 13.13
N ASN A 65 1.03 3.46 12.54
CA ASN A 65 1.77 4.47 13.28
C ASN A 65 1.52 5.88 12.75
N ARG A 66 1.63 6.86 13.65
CA ARG A 66 1.81 8.27 13.33
C ARG A 66 3.28 8.63 13.53
N ILE A 67 3.83 9.46 12.66
CA ILE A 67 5.19 9.99 12.82
C ILE A 67 5.16 11.18 13.78
N VAL A 68 6.03 11.16 14.78
CA VAL A 68 6.26 12.26 15.73
C VAL A 68 7.74 12.60 15.81
N ILE A 69 8.08 13.87 16.05
CA ILE A 69 9.46 14.29 16.27
C ILE A 69 9.73 14.38 17.77
N GLN A 70 10.74 13.64 18.25
CA GLN A 70 11.24 13.73 19.62
C GLN A 70 12.75 13.94 19.60
N ASN A 71 13.22 14.99 20.28
CA ASN A 71 14.64 15.37 20.33
C ASN A 71 15.28 15.47 18.93
N GLY A 72 14.56 16.04 17.96
CA GLY A 72 15.01 16.19 16.58
C GLY A 72 14.96 14.91 15.73
N ASN A 73 14.57 13.77 16.30
CA ASN A 73 14.51 12.49 15.58
C ASN A 73 13.05 12.09 15.29
N PRO A 74 12.75 11.59 14.09
CA PRO A 74 11.44 11.03 13.79
C PRO A 74 11.27 9.66 14.45
N LEU A 75 10.17 9.47 15.16
CA LEU A 75 9.78 8.22 15.82
C LEU A 75 8.36 7.81 15.40
N LEU A 76 8.05 6.53 15.58
CA LEU A 76 6.75 5.95 15.32
C LEU A 76 5.93 5.86 16.61
N GLU A 77 4.82 6.57 16.65
CA GLU A 77 3.81 6.49 17.71
C GLU A 77 2.69 5.54 17.26
N ALA A 78 2.40 4.51 18.06
CA ALA A 78 1.36 3.54 17.74
C ALA A 78 0.00 4.23 17.56
N PHE A 79 -0.62 4.04 16.40
CA PHE A 79 -1.93 4.58 16.07
C PHE A 79 -2.97 3.46 15.98
N PRO A 80 -4.21 3.64 16.50
CA PRO A 80 -4.63 4.76 17.34
C PRO A 80 -4.09 4.67 18.77
N SER A 81 -3.55 3.50 19.15
CA SER A 81 -2.99 3.24 20.48
C SER A 81 -2.15 1.95 20.47
N TRP A 82 -1.49 1.66 21.59
CA TRP A 82 -0.75 0.41 21.78
C TRP A 82 -1.69 -0.79 21.89
N GLU A 83 -2.86 -0.63 22.51
CA GLU A 83 -3.88 -1.67 22.68
C GLU A 83 -4.41 -2.14 21.33
N TRP A 84 -4.64 -1.21 20.40
CA TRP A 84 -5.07 -1.51 19.04
C TRP A 84 -3.96 -2.11 18.16
N ASN A 85 -2.72 -2.11 18.65
CA ASN A 85 -1.58 -2.73 18.00
C ASN A 85 -1.12 -4.01 18.71
N GLU A 86 -1.93 -4.62 19.58
CA GLU A 86 -1.55 -5.87 20.22
C GLU A 86 -1.58 -7.05 19.22
N ALA A 87 -0.41 -7.57 18.83
CA ALA A 87 -0.29 -8.59 17.78
C ALA A 87 -1.07 -9.89 18.03
N GLY A 88 -1.20 -10.29 19.30
CA GLY A 88 -1.91 -11.50 19.71
C GLY A 88 -3.42 -11.38 19.67
N ASN A 89 -3.97 -10.17 19.57
CA ASN A 89 -5.40 -9.90 19.70
C ASN A 89 -6.05 -9.79 18.32
N VAL A 90 -6.85 -10.80 17.93
CA VAL A 90 -7.53 -10.82 16.62
C VAL A 90 -8.53 -9.67 16.43
N ARG A 91 -9.03 -9.08 17.52
CA ARG A 91 -9.92 -7.91 17.48
C ARG A 91 -9.15 -6.61 17.23
N ALA A 92 -7.85 -6.58 17.54
CA ALA A 92 -6.94 -5.47 17.26
C ALA A 92 -6.32 -5.59 15.85
N MET A 93 -5.46 -4.64 15.48
CA MET A 93 -4.73 -4.69 14.22
C MET A 93 -3.58 -5.69 14.29
N ARG A 94 -3.59 -6.61 13.34
CA ARG A 94 -2.65 -7.72 13.28
C ARG A 94 -1.51 -7.45 12.31
N SER A 95 -1.78 -6.94 11.11
CA SER A 95 -0.75 -6.44 10.20
C SER A 95 -1.40 -5.53 9.16
N ILE A 96 -1.32 -4.22 9.38
CA ILE A 96 -1.76 -3.25 8.37
C ILE A 96 -0.74 -3.24 7.23
N GLN A 97 -1.24 -3.45 6.02
CA GLN A 97 -0.45 -3.42 4.79
C GLN A 97 -0.77 -2.14 4.00
N GLY A 98 -2.03 -1.97 3.59
CA GLY A 98 -2.51 -0.77 2.92
C GLY A 98 -3.47 0.04 3.78
N TYR A 99 -3.67 1.29 3.41
CA TYR A 99 -4.66 2.17 4.03
C TYR A 99 -4.97 3.37 3.12
N GLU A 100 -6.10 4.04 3.33
CA GLU A 100 -6.47 5.28 2.63
C GLU A 100 -6.97 6.32 3.64
N ILE A 101 -6.70 7.60 3.40
CA ILE A 101 -7.32 8.70 4.16
C ILE A 101 -8.24 9.44 3.21
N ASP A 102 -9.55 9.34 3.47
CA ASP A 102 -10.56 9.80 2.54
C ASP A 102 -10.91 11.29 2.69
N GLU A 103 -11.80 11.78 1.82
CA GLU A 103 -12.29 13.17 1.82
C GLU A 103 -13.23 13.51 3.00
N LEU A 104 -13.51 12.57 3.89
CA LEU A 104 -14.22 12.81 5.15
C LEU A 104 -13.25 12.87 6.34
N ASN A 105 -11.94 12.77 6.08
CA ASN A 105 -10.88 12.63 7.09
C ASN A 105 -11.08 11.36 7.93
N GLN A 106 -11.53 10.28 7.27
CA GLN A 106 -11.59 8.95 7.83
C GLN A 106 -10.39 8.15 7.31
N ILE A 107 -9.77 7.36 8.17
CA ILE A 107 -8.73 6.42 7.77
C ILE A 107 -9.32 5.02 7.64
N TRP A 108 -9.14 4.45 6.45
CA TRP A 108 -9.51 3.08 6.11
C TRP A 108 -8.25 2.23 6.19
N LEU A 109 -8.19 1.30 7.14
CA LEU A 109 -7.03 0.46 7.44
C LEU A 109 -7.29 -0.97 6.94
N LEU A 110 -6.41 -1.49 6.09
CA LEU A 110 -6.48 -2.86 5.59
C LEU A 110 -5.55 -3.77 6.40
N ASP A 111 -6.15 -4.58 7.26
CA ASP A 111 -5.46 -5.60 8.03
C ASP A 111 -5.40 -6.90 7.21
N GLN A 112 -4.20 -7.31 6.80
CA GLN A 112 -3.99 -8.57 6.07
C GLN A 112 -4.05 -9.81 7.01
N GLY A 113 -4.08 -9.62 8.32
CA GLY A 113 -4.27 -10.68 9.31
C GLY A 113 -3.07 -11.63 9.52
N LYS A 114 -2.04 -11.57 8.66
CA LYS A 114 -0.87 -12.45 8.76
C LYS A 114 0.21 -11.86 9.65
N ILE A 115 0.89 -12.73 10.37
CA ILE A 115 2.15 -12.44 11.03
C ILE A 115 3.15 -13.47 10.50
N ALA A 116 4.27 -13.00 9.96
CA ALA A 116 5.33 -13.85 9.43
C ALA A 116 4.81 -14.91 8.43
N TYR A 117 3.90 -14.51 7.54
CA TYR A 117 3.25 -15.36 6.53
C TYR A 117 2.44 -16.54 7.08
N ALA A 118 2.27 -16.66 8.40
CA ALA A 118 1.40 -17.65 9.00
C ALA A 118 -0.05 -17.46 8.50
N PRO A 119 -0.86 -18.53 8.41
CA PRO A 119 -2.26 -18.39 8.04
C PRO A 119 -2.99 -17.43 8.99
N SER A 120 -3.85 -16.60 8.42
CA SER A 120 -4.66 -15.63 9.15
C SER A 120 -5.67 -16.36 10.04
N PRO A 121 -5.73 -16.07 11.36
CA PRO A 121 -6.86 -16.52 12.18
C PRO A 121 -8.18 -15.91 11.68
N GLU A 122 -9.30 -16.57 11.95
CA GLU A 122 -10.62 -16.03 11.65
C GLU A 122 -10.82 -14.64 12.30
N GLY A 123 -11.41 -13.71 11.54
CA GLY A 123 -11.63 -12.32 11.96
C GLY A 123 -10.38 -11.43 11.95
N SER A 124 -9.21 -11.96 11.58
CA SER A 124 -7.99 -11.14 11.52
C SER A 124 -7.82 -10.35 10.23
N GLN A 125 -8.31 -10.86 9.10
CA GLN A 125 -8.43 -10.10 7.86
C GLN A 125 -9.65 -9.19 7.93
N LYS A 126 -9.44 -7.88 7.82
CA LYS A 126 -10.51 -6.90 8.02
C LYS A 126 -10.16 -5.51 7.51
N LEU A 127 -11.18 -4.74 7.15
CA LEU A 127 -11.09 -3.29 7.10
C LEU A 127 -11.45 -2.72 8.48
N LEU A 128 -10.70 -1.72 8.95
CA LEU A 128 -11.09 -0.88 10.08
C LEU A 128 -11.24 0.56 9.60
N VAL A 129 -12.28 1.24 10.07
CA VAL A 129 -12.53 2.65 9.71
C VAL A 129 -12.48 3.50 10.97
N TRP A 130 -11.66 4.55 10.95
CA TRP A 130 -11.53 5.49 12.06
C TRP A 130 -11.81 6.92 11.61
N ASP A 131 -12.58 7.66 12.38
CA ASP A 131 -12.71 9.10 12.20
C ASP A 131 -11.49 9.78 12.83
N LEU A 132 -10.67 10.46 12.02
CA LEU A 132 -9.49 11.16 12.52
C LEU A 132 -9.83 12.44 13.28
N ASN A 133 -11.01 13.03 13.05
CA ASN A 133 -11.46 14.23 13.76
C ASN A 133 -11.85 13.90 15.19
N THR A 134 -12.67 12.87 15.37
CA THR A 134 -13.16 12.45 16.71
C THR A 134 -12.26 11.41 17.37
N ARG A 135 -11.32 10.82 16.62
CA ARG A 135 -10.45 9.71 17.03
C ARG A 135 -11.22 8.47 17.48
N ARG A 136 -12.39 8.24 16.89
CA ARG A 136 -13.25 7.10 17.22
C ARG A 136 -13.33 6.12 16.06
N MET A 137 -13.40 4.84 16.41
CA MET A 137 -13.71 3.78 15.46
C MET A 137 -15.14 3.99 14.93
N ILE A 138 -15.29 3.89 13.61
CA ILE A 138 -16.57 3.94 12.93
C ILE A 138 -17.06 2.52 12.67
N ASP A 139 -16.20 1.65 12.13
CA ASP A 139 -16.61 0.32 11.68
C ASP A 139 -15.44 -0.67 11.66
N VAL A 140 -15.80 -1.96 11.70
CA VAL A 140 -14.92 -3.10 11.44
C VAL A 140 -15.65 -4.03 10.48
N ILE A 141 -15.04 -4.29 9.34
CA ILE A 141 -15.60 -5.14 8.29
C ILE A 141 -14.69 -6.37 8.13
N PRO A 142 -15.08 -7.53 8.69
CA PRO A 142 -14.34 -8.77 8.49
C PRO A 142 -14.33 -9.17 7.02
N ILE A 143 -13.17 -9.65 6.55
CA ILE A 143 -13.03 -10.25 5.22
C ILE A 143 -12.95 -11.77 5.44
N PRO A 144 -13.94 -12.55 4.97
CA PRO A 144 -13.99 -13.97 5.23
C PRO A 144 -13.11 -14.77 4.26
N ASP A 145 -12.77 -16.02 4.61
CA ASP A 145 -11.81 -16.87 3.89
C ASP A 145 -12.21 -17.10 2.42
N GLU A 146 -13.51 -17.18 2.14
CA GLU A 146 -14.06 -17.33 0.79
C GLU A 146 -13.86 -16.11 -0.11
N ILE A 147 -13.64 -14.92 0.46
CA ILE A 147 -13.32 -13.69 -0.28
C ILE A 147 -11.81 -13.52 -0.43
N ALA A 148 -11.07 -13.81 0.66
CA ALA A 148 -9.62 -13.70 0.72
C ALA A 148 -9.08 -14.88 1.55
N SER A 149 -8.37 -15.80 0.89
CA SER A 149 -7.89 -16.99 1.59
C SER A 149 -6.97 -16.61 2.75
N TYR A 150 -7.28 -17.10 3.95
CA TYR A 150 -6.47 -16.98 5.15
C TYR A 150 -5.08 -17.57 4.98
N ARG A 151 -4.93 -18.52 4.05
CA ARG A 151 -3.64 -19.12 3.72
C ARG A 151 -2.88 -18.34 2.66
N THR A 152 -3.46 -18.09 1.49
CA THR A 152 -2.71 -17.62 0.31
C THR A 152 -2.90 -16.15 -0.03
N SER A 153 -3.92 -15.48 0.51
CA SER A 153 -4.17 -14.05 0.25
C SER A 153 -3.06 -13.18 0.81
N PHE A 154 -2.75 -12.11 0.10
CA PHE A 154 -1.92 -10.99 0.57
C PHE A 154 -2.65 -9.70 0.21
N LEU A 155 -3.54 -9.27 1.10
CA LEU A 155 -4.27 -8.01 0.96
C LEU A 155 -3.28 -6.84 1.01
N ASN A 156 -3.16 -6.09 -0.08
CA ASN A 156 -2.07 -5.12 -0.25
C ASN A 156 -2.56 -3.68 -0.17
N ASP A 157 -3.18 -3.16 -1.21
CA ASP A 157 -3.63 -1.77 -1.30
C ASP A 157 -5.15 -1.63 -1.41
N LEU A 158 -5.65 -0.42 -1.16
CA LEU A 158 -7.06 -0.06 -1.36
C LEU A 158 -7.26 1.37 -1.84
N VAL A 159 -8.39 1.59 -2.51
CA VAL A 159 -8.91 2.92 -2.88
C VAL A 159 -10.39 3.04 -2.48
N VAL A 160 -10.79 4.23 -2.07
CA VAL A 160 -12.11 4.52 -1.49
C VAL A 160 -12.94 5.36 -2.46
N ASP A 161 -14.15 4.88 -2.75
CA ASP A 161 -15.14 5.55 -3.58
C ASP A 161 -16.34 5.96 -2.73
N ASN A 162 -16.19 7.06 -1.99
CA ASN A 162 -17.28 7.62 -1.18
C ASN A 162 -18.44 8.12 -2.05
N LYS A 163 -18.18 8.49 -3.31
CA LYS A 163 -19.21 8.98 -4.24
C LYS A 163 -20.20 7.90 -4.64
N ASN A 164 -19.71 6.69 -4.94
CA ASN A 164 -20.56 5.57 -5.32
C ASN A 164 -20.82 4.58 -4.16
N GLY A 165 -20.09 4.69 -3.04
CA GLY A 165 -20.23 3.85 -1.85
C GLY A 165 -19.52 2.51 -1.96
N PHE A 166 -18.28 2.49 -2.47
CA PHE A 166 -17.49 1.27 -2.68
C PHE A 166 -16.04 1.40 -2.24
N VAL A 167 -15.40 0.28 -1.90
CA VAL A 167 -13.95 0.18 -1.71
C VAL A 167 -13.42 -0.91 -2.61
N TYR A 168 -12.28 -0.69 -3.26
CA TYR A 168 -11.60 -1.66 -4.10
C TYR A 168 -10.26 -2.00 -3.46
N ILE A 169 -9.97 -3.30 -3.33
CA ILE A 169 -8.81 -3.82 -2.62
C ILE A 169 -8.05 -4.77 -3.53
N THR A 170 -6.73 -4.67 -3.57
CA THR A 170 -5.88 -5.64 -4.25
C THR A 170 -5.50 -6.77 -3.31
N ASP A 171 -5.64 -7.99 -3.81
CA ASP A 171 -5.07 -9.18 -3.19
C ASP A 171 -3.97 -9.69 -4.12
N SER A 172 -2.71 -9.52 -3.72
CA SER A 172 -1.55 -9.92 -4.50
C SER A 172 -1.37 -11.43 -4.59
N GLY A 173 -2.07 -12.20 -3.73
CA GLY A 173 -2.19 -13.65 -3.84
C GLY A 173 -0.89 -14.43 -3.61
N ASN A 174 0.10 -13.81 -2.96
CA ASN A 174 1.42 -14.37 -2.64
C ASN A 174 1.66 -14.48 -1.11
N GLY A 175 0.60 -14.64 -0.31
CA GLY A 175 0.67 -14.67 1.15
C GLY A 175 1.16 -15.99 1.76
N TRP A 176 1.62 -16.93 0.92
CA TRP A 176 2.17 -18.22 1.34
C TRP A 176 3.37 -18.62 0.45
N PRO A 177 4.47 -19.14 1.02
CA PRO A 177 5.61 -19.59 0.24
C PRO A 177 5.28 -20.82 -0.63
N ASN A 178 5.96 -20.95 -1.77
CA ASN A 178 5.88 -22.13 -2.65
C ASN A 178 4.46 -22.45 -3.16
N HIS A 179 3.64 -21.43 -3.42
CA HIS A 179 2.32 -21.56 -4.03
C HIS A 179 2.23 -20.66 -5.26
N PRO A 180 1.46 -21.03 -6.31
CA PRO A 180 1.17 -20.12 -7.43
C PRO A 180 0.59 -18.79 -6.94
N VAL A 181 0.82 -17.69 -7.67
CA VAL A 181 0.11 -16.45 -7.40
C VAL A 181 -1.40 -16.70 -7.54
N THR A 182 -2.18 -16.12 -6.64
CA THR A 182 -3.65 -16.19 -6.64
C THR A 182 -4.26 -14.80 -6.58
N GLY A 183 -3.76 -13.90 -7.42
CA GLY A 183 -4.14 -12.50 -7.38
C GLY A 183 -5.60 -12.26 -7.76
N GLY A 184 -6.18 -11.18 -7.26
CA GLY A 184 -7.55 -10.77 -7.55
C GLY A 184 -7.89 -9.42 -6.95
N ILE A 185 -9.06 -8.89 -7.28
CA ILE A 185 -9.57 -7.64 -6.72
C ILE A 185 -10.79 -7.96 -5.85
N ILE A 186 -10.88 -7.33 -4.68
CA ILE A 186 -12.04 -7.43 -3.81
C ILE A 186 -12.79 -6.11 -3.86
N VAL A 187 -14.10 -6.18 -4.09
CA VAL A 187 -15.00 -5.04 -4.10
C VAL A 187 -15.87 -5.11 -2.86
N TYR A 188 -15.84 -4.06 -2.05
CA TYR A 188 -16.72 -3.88 -0.89
C TYR A 188 -17.79 -2.85 -1.22
N ASN A 189 -19.06 -3.23 -1.05
CA ASN A 189 -20.19 -2.33 -1.16
C ASN A 189 -20.55 -1.80 0.23
N MET A 190 -20.32 -0.50 0.47
CA MET A 190 -20.52 0.11 1.79
C MET A 190 -21.99 0.10 2.23
N ARG A 191 -22.93 0.17 1.29
CA ARG A 191 -24.38 0.25 1.57
C ARG A 191 -24.96 -1.11 1.96
N THR A 192 -24.61 -2.16 1.23
CA THR A 192 -25.11 -3.53 1.49
C THR A 192 -24.21 -4.32 2.41
N ARG A 193 -23.02 -3.79 2.72
CA ARG A 193 -21.94 -4.47 3.47
C ARG A 193 -21.46 -5.78 2.82
N SER A 194 -21.69 -5.95 1.52
CA SER A 194 -21.31 -7.16 0.80
C SER A 194 -19.90 -7.04 0.21
N LEU A 195 -19.12 -8.10 0.35
CA LEU A 195 -17.83 -8.28 -0.30
C LEU A 195 -17.97 -9.19 -1.52
N ARG A 196 -17.19 -8.91 -2.56
CA ARG A 196 -17.10 -9.75 -3.75
C ARG A 196 -15.69 -9.79 -4.29
N ARG A 197 -15.14 -11.00 -4.46
CA ARG A 197 -13.91 -11.20 -5.22
C ARG A 197 -14.20 -11.23 -6.72
N VAL A 198 -13.45 -10.46 -7.49
CA VAL A 198 -13.53 -10.35 -8.95
C VAL A 198 -12.12 -10.45 -9.55
N LEU A 199 -12.04 -10.76 -10.85
CA LEU A 199 -10.76 -10.98 -11.54
C LEU A 199 -9.86 -12.00 -10.82
N ASP A 200 -10.46 -12.97 -10.12
CA ASP A 200 -9.74 -14.03 -9.42
C ASP A 200 -8.93 -14.87 -10.43
N ARG A 201 -7.61 -14.95 -10.21
CA ARG A 201 -6.67 -15.67 -11.08
C ARG A 201 -6.70 -15.23 -12.54
N GLN A 202 -7.23 -14.05 -12.84
CA GLN A 202 -7.29 -13.52 -14.19
C GLN A 202 -5.90 -12.98 -14.59
N PHE A 203 -5.53 -13.05 -15.88
CA PHE A 203 -4.16 -12.78 -16.34
C PHE A 203 -3.58 -11.41 -15.95
N SER A 204 -4.39 -10.35 -15.84
CA SER A 204 -3.97 -9.00 -15.43
C SER A 204 -3.77 -8.86 -13.93
N THR A 205 -4.17 -9.86 -13.13
CA THR A 205 -3.96 -9.88 -11.68
C THR A 205 -2.89 -10.87 -11.23
N GLN A 206 -2.29 -11.63 -12.16
CA GLN A 206 -1.22 -12.59 -11.86
C GLN A 206 0.17 -12.03 -12.18
N ASP A 207 1.21 -12.71 -11.72
CA ASP A 207 2.56 -12.48 -12.22
C ASP A 207 2.66 -12.78 -13.71
N LEU A 208 3.44 -11.99 -14.44
CA LEU A 208 3.74 -12.25 -15.84
C LEU A 208 4.68 -13.48 -15.94
N PRO A 209 4.27 -14.57 -16.61
CA PRO A 209 5.05 -15.80 -16.62
C PRO A 209 6.47 -15.61 -17.18
N GLY A 210 7.47 -16.06 -16.42
CA GLY A 210 8.88 -15.98 -16.80
C GLY A 210 9.47 -14.58 -16.74
N PHE A 211 8.72 -13.57 -16.31
CA PHE A 211 9.23 -12.22 -16.14
C PHE A 211 10.25 -12.16 -15.00
N GLN A 212 11.39 -11.55 -15.28
CA GLN A 212 12.47 -11.34 -14.34
C GLN A 212 12.83 -9.86 -14.35
N PHE A 213 13.09 -9.32 -13.16
CA PHE A 213 13.53 -7.95 -12.98
C PHE A 213 14.46 -7.86 -11.77
N ALA A 214 15.15 -6.74 -11.67
CA ALA A 214 16.05 -6.46 -10.56
C ALA A 214 15.79 -5.05 -10.05
N ILE A 215 15.97 -4.88 -8.74
CA ILE A 215 15.91 -3.59 -8.07
C ILE A 215 17.31 -3.34 -7.54
N ASP A 216 17.91 -2.20 -7.89
CA ASP A 216 19.28 -1.86 -7.47
C ASP A 216 20.31 -2.98 -7.75
N ASN A 217 20.23 -3.58 -8.95
CA ASN A 217 21.05 -4.73 -9.39
C ASN A 217 20.87 -6.04 -8.59
N LYS A 218 19.86 -6.12 -7.72
CA LYS A 218 19.51 -7.32 -6.96
C LYS A 218 18.30 -8.00 -7.61
N PRO A 219 18.43 -9.26 -8.08
CA PRO A 219 17.32 -9.98 -8.70
C PRO A 219 16.13 -10.15 -7.76
N MET A 220 14.93 -9.92 -8.29
CA MET A 220 13.68 -10.24 -7.58
C MET A 220 13.32 -11.71 -7.79
N LEU A 221 13.18 -12.45 -6.69
CA LEU A 221 12.86 -13.88 -6.70
C LEU A 221 11.37 -14.15 -6.41
N ASN A 222 10.73 -13.24 -5.66
CA ASN A 222 9.32 -13.36 -5.32
C ASN A 222 8.44 -12.96 -6.49
N ARG A 223 7.37 -13.73 -6.69
CA ARG A 223 6.32 -13.44 -7.67
C ARG A 223 5.13 -12.87 -6.93
N ILE A 224 4.67 -11.72 -7.40
CA ILE A 224 3.63 -10.91 -6.77
C ILE A 224 2.62 -10.56 -7.85
N GLY A 225 1.34 -10.84 -7.56
CA GLY A 225 0.21 -10.53 -8.43
C GLY A 225 -0.15 -9.06 -8.41
N VAL A 226 -1.44 -8.77 -8.57
CA VAL A 226 -1.99 -7.41 -8.50
C VAL A 226 -1.60 -6.72 -7.20
N ASP A 227 -1.08 -5.51 -7.30
CA ASP A 227 -0.57 -4.74 -6.17
C ASP A 227 -1.09 -3.31 -6.24
N GLY A 228 -0.43 -2.47 -7.04
CA GLY A 228 -0.82 -1.08 -7.23
C GLY A 228 -2.21 -0.93 -7.82
N ILE A 229 -2.96 0.00 -7.23
CA ILE A 229 -4.34 0.33 -7.57
C ILE A 229 -4.54 1.85 -7.49
N ALA A 230 -5.29 2.42 -8.43
CA ALA A 230 -5.65 3.83 -8.43
C ALA A 230 -7.06 4.00 -9.00
N LEU A 231 -7.80 4.97 -8.48
CA LEU A 231 -9.17 5.26 -8.91
C LEU A 231 -9.22 6.64 -9.55
N SER A 232 -9.79 6.74 -10.75
CA SER A 232 -9.88 8.02 -11.47
C SER A 232 -10.62 9.10 -10.67
N ALA A 233 -10.33 10.36 -10.98
CA ALA A 233 -10.92 11.54 -10.36
C ALA A 233 -12.46 11.54 -10.38
N ASP A 234 -13.06 11.03 -11.45
CA ASP A 234 -14.52 10.92 -11.62
C ASP A 234 -15.12 9.62 -11.04
N ARG A 235 -14.26 8.70 -10.54
CA ARG A 235 -14.58 7.36 -10.03
C ARG A 235 -15.07 6.36 -11.07
N SER A 236 -14.90 6.66 -12.37
CA SER A 236 -15.38 5.80 -13.45
C SER A 236 -14.44 4.65 -13.81
N THR A 237 -13.13 4.81 -13.55
CA THR A 237 -12.10 3.87 -14.01
C THR A 237 -11.19 3.44 -12.86
N LEU A 238 -11.09 2.13 -12.65
CA LEU A 238 -10.13 1.52 -11.74
C LEU A 238 -8.88 1.12 -12.54
N TYR A 239 -7.74 1.73 -12.22
CA TYR A 239 -6.44 1.36 -12.73
C TYR A 239 -5.74 0.42 -11.76
N TYR A 240 -5.04 -0.59 -12.27
CA TYR A 240 -4.28 -1.51 -11.45
C TYR A 240 -3.16 -2.17 -12.24
N CYS A 241 -2.19 -2.77 -11.53
CA CYS A 241 -1.19 -3.61 -12.17
C CYS A 241 -0.66 -4.72 -11.27
N PRO A 242 -0.18 -5.83 -11.85
CA PRO A 242 0.65 -6.78 -11.11
C PRO A 242 2.05 -6.22 -10.92
N LEU A 243 2.63 -6.44 -9.73
CA LEU A 243 4.00 -6.00 -9.44
C LEU A 243 5.01 -6.77 -10.29
N THR A 244 4.82 -8.09 -10.44
CA THR A 244 5.66 -8.91 -11.33
C THR A 244 5.18 -8.75 -12.79
N GLY A 245 5.35 -7.55 -13.33
CA GLY A 245 4.96 -7.17 -14.68
C GLY A 245 5.06 -5.66 -14.86
N ARG A 246 5.02 -5.18 -16.11
CA ARG A 246 5.12 -3.74 -16.41
C ARG A 246 3.84 -3.13 -16.94
N ASN A 247 2.86 -3.93 -17.33
CA ASN A 247 1.62 -3.42 -17.92
C ASN A 247 0.74 -2.73 -16.89
N LEU A 248 0.13 -1.61 -17.28
CA LEU A 248 -0.98 -0.97 -16.61
C LEU A 248 -2.28 -1.51 -17.20
N TYR A 249 -3.25 -1.82 -16.35
CA TYR A 249 -4.58 -2.25 -16.72
C TYR A 249 -5.62 -1.26 -16.21
N ALA A 250 -6.78 -1.24 -16.86
CA ALA A 250 -7.93 -0.44 -16.46
C ALA A 250 -9.22 -1.26 -16.60
N ILE A 251 -10.23 -0.90 -15.81
CA ILE A 251 -11.59 -1.44 -15.92
C ILE A 251 -12.60 -0.39 -15.44
N ASP A 252 -13.75 -0.30 -16.11
CA ASP A 252 -14.83 0.59 -15.71
C ASP A 252 -15.45 0.11 -14.39
N THR A 253 -15.54 1.01 -13.41
CA THR A 253 -16.08 0.70 -12.09
C THR A 253 -17.55 0.30 -12.14
N CYS A 254 -18.32 0.77 -13.13
CA CYS A 254 -19.73 0.40 -13.28
C CYS A 254 -19.93 -1.12 -13.44
N VAL A 255 -18.96 -1.81 -14.06
CA VAL A 255 -18.99 -3.27 -14.22
C VAL A 255 -18.64 -3.97 -12.91
N LEU A 256 -17.79 -3.37 -12.08
CA LEU A 256 -17.40 -3.88 -10.76
C LEU A 256 -18.50 -3.68 -9.70
N MET A 257 -19.23 -2.56 -9.79
CA MET A 257 -20.33 -2.21 -8.88
C MET A 257 -21.59 -3.05 -9.12
N ASP A 258 -21.73 -3.66 -10.29
CA ASP A 258 -22.78 -4.62 -10.61
C ASP A 258 -22.45 -6.00 -10.00
N PHE A 259 -22.90 -6.21 -8.75
CA PHE A 259 -22.68 -7.48 -8.03
C PHE A 259 -23.40 -8.69 -8.67
N GLN A 260 -24.27 -8.46 -9.67
CA GLN A 260 -24.92 -9.52 -10.44
C GLN A 260 -24.20 -9.78 -11.79
N ALA A 261 -23.23 -8.94 -12.17
CA ALA A 261 -22.46 -9.14 -13.40
C ALA A 261 -21.76 -10.51 -13.37
N PRO A 262 -21.90 -11.37 -14.39
CA PRO A 262 -21.19 -12.64 -14.41
C PRO A 262 -19.67 -12.43 -14.54
N PRO A 263 -18.83 -13.32 -13.99
CA PRO A 263 -17.36 -13.16 -14.03
C PRO A 263 -16.81 -12.89 -15.43
N GLU A 264 -17.32 -13.55 -16.47
CA GLU A 264 -16.85 -13.40 -17.84
C GLU A 264 -17.08 -11.99 -18.40
N LYS A 265 -18.17 -11.32 -17.99
CA LYS A 265 -18.45 -9.92 -18.36
C LYS A 265 -17.38 -9.00 -17.76
N ILE A 266 -17.02 -9.23 -16.50
CA ILE A 266 -15.99 -8.44 -15.80
C ILE A 266 -14.62 -8.68 -16.45
N GLN A 267 -14.26 -9.93 -16.72
CA GLN A 267 -12.97 -10.28 -17.32
C GLN A 267 -12.79 -9.68 -18.72
N ARG A 268 -13.86 -9.64 -19.54
CA ARG A 268 -13.83 -9.02 -20.88
C ARG A 268 -13.76 -7.50 -20.87
N ALA A 269 -14.12 -6.85 -19.75
CA ALA A 269 -14.06 -5.41 -19.60
C ALA A 269 -12.64 -4.89 -19.25
N VAL A 270 -11.69 -5.79 -18.99
CA VAL A 270 -10.29 -5.43 -18.70
C VAL A 270 -9.62 -4.87 -19.94
N GLN A 271 -9.06 -3.67 -19.81
CA GLN A 271 -8.28 -3.00 -20.84
C GLN A 271 -6.79 -3.03 -20.46
N ALA A 272 -5.94 -3.41 -21.41
CA ALA A 272 -4.49 -3.26 -21.27
C ALA A 272 -4.08 -1.89 -21.80
N ILE A 273 -3.66 -1.00 -20.90
CA ILE A 273 -3.30 0.38 -21.24
C ILE A 273 -1.90 0.46 -21.88
N GLY A 274 -0.97 -0.36 -21.40
CA GLY A 274 0.39 -0.43 -21.95
C GLY A 274 1.46 -0.54 -20.88
N SER A 275 2.71 -0.60 -21.32
CA SER A 275 3.86 -0.79 -20.44
C SER A 275 4.29 0.51 -19.77
N LYS A 276 4.36 0.49 -18.42
CA LYS A 276 4.95 1.55 -17.59
C LYS A 276 6.47 1.62 -17.71
N ARG A 277 7.10 0.68 -18.43
CA ARG A 277 8.57 0.48 -18.56
C ARG A 277 9.30 0.15 -17.25
N THR A 278 8.54 -0.07 -16.18
CA THR A 278 9.05 -0.41 -14.84
C THR A 278 8.02 -1.27 -14.12
N THR A 279 8.47 -2.09 -13.16
CA THR A 279 7.59 -2.70 -12.16
C THR A 279 7.14 -1.67 -11.13
N THR A 280 5.95 -1.87 -10.59
CA THR A 280 5.27 -0.91 -9.71
C THR A 280 4.72 -1.65 -8.50
N ASP A 281 4.94 -1.07 -7.34
CA ASP A 281 4.33 -1.47 -6.07
C ASP A 281 3.02 -0.69 -5.94
N GLY A 282 3.03 0.49 -5.32
CA GLY A 282 1.86 1.35 -5.17
C GLY A 282 1.54 2.30 -6.34
N MET A 283 0.28 2.69 -6.39
CA MET A 283 -0.26 3.67 -7.33
C MET A 283 -1.24 4.63 -6.62
N HIS A 284 -1.49 5.80 -7.22
CA HIS A 284 -2.55 6.72 -6.79
C HIS A 284 -2.97 7.59 -7.96
N ALA A 285 -4.13 8.23 -7.89
CA ALA A 285 -4.55 9.20 -8.91
C ALA A 285 -4.73 10.59 -8.33
N ASP A 286 -4.54 11.60 -9.18
CA ASP A 286 -4.82 12.99 -8.83
C ASP A 286 -6.25 13.42 -9.25
N ALA A 287 -6.66 14.58 -8.76
CA ALA A 287 -7.94 15.21 -9.09
C ALA A 287 -8.03 15.71 -10.55
N GLN A 288 -6.91 15.72 -11.29
CA GLN A 288 -6.84 16.15 -12.69
C GLN A 288 -6.96 14.96 -13.66
N GLY A 289 -7.03 13.73 -13.14
CA GLY A 289 -7.19 12.50 -13.90
C GLY A 289 -5.88 11.77 -14.23
N ASN A 290 -4.73 12.24 -13.74
CA ASN A 290 -3.45 11.54 -13.92
C ASN A 290 -3.30 10.39 -12.92
N VAL A 291 -2.61 9.33 -13.35
CA VAL A 291 -2.30 8.16 -12.52
C VAL A 291 -0.80 8.16 -12.22
N PHE A 292 -0.45 8.26 -10.95
CA PHE A 292 0.91 8.19 -10.44
C PHE A 292 1.24 6.75 -10.05
N TYR A 293 2.45 6.30 -10.34
CA TYR A 293 2.90 4.95 -10.04
C TYR A 293 4.35 4.95 -9.58
N THR A 294 4.68 4.07 -8.64
CA THR A 294 6.06 3.87 -8.22
C THR A 294 6.86 3.13 -9.28
N MET A 295 8.15 3.47 -9.38
CA MET A 295 9.09 2.87 -10.33
C MET A 295 10.15 2.11 -9.54
N LEU A 296 9.99 0.80 -9.38
CA LEU A 296 10.94 -0.01 -8.62
C LEU A 296 12.29 -0.15 -9.34
N GLU A 297 12.24 -0.43 -10.65
CA GLU A 297 13.44 -0.51 -11.50
C GLU A 297 13.99 0.89 -11.80
N GLY A 298 13.11 1.88 -11.93
CA GLY A 298 13.45 3.27 -12.25
C GLY A 298 13.84 4.12 -11.04
N LYS A 299 13.76 3.58 -9.82
CA LYS A 299 14.04 4.25 -8.54
C LYS A 299 13.35 5.61 -8.41
N GLY A 300 12.02 5.64 -8.42
CA GLY A 300 11.30 6.90 -8.40
C GLY A 300 9.79 6.79 -8.55
N VAL A 301 9.18 7.86 -9.06
CA VAL A 301 7.74 7.95 -9.36
C VAL A 301 7.54 8.38 -10.81
N GLY A 302 6.65 7.67 -11.50
CA GLY A 302 6.18 7.97 -12.85
C GLY A 302 4.71 8.37 -12.85
N MET A 303 4.22 8.77 -14.03
CA MET A 303 2.85 9.21 -14.24
C MET A 303 2.35 8.76 -15.61
N TYR A 304 1.12 8.27 -15.64
CA TYR A 304 0.33 8.04 -16.84
C TYR A 304 -0.72 9.15 -16.94
N SER A 305 -0.79 9.79 -18.11
CA SER A 305 -1.83 10.75 -18.46
C SER A 305 -2.84 10.07 -19.38
N PRO A 306 -4.08 9.78 -18.93
CA PRO A 306 -5.12 9.23 -19.80
C PRO A 306 -5.51 10.17 -20.95
N TYR A 307 -5.37 11.49 -20.76
CA TYR A 307 -5.70 12.48 -21.79
C TYR A 307 -4.80 12.39 -23.03
N SER A 308 -3.50 12.18 -22.81
CA SER A 308 -2.51 12.07 -23.88
C SER A 308 -2.08 10.63 -24.17
N GLU A 309 -2.56 9.67 -23.38
CA GLU A 309 -2.20 8.26 -23.42
C GLU A 309 -0.68 8.01 -23.29
N THR A 310 0.00 8.80 -22.47
CA THR A 310 1.47 8.77 -22.34
C THR A 310 1.96 8.50 -20.92
N PHE A 311 3.09 7.78 -20.84
CA PHE A 311 3.84 7.52 -19.61
C PHE A 311 5.03 8.48 -19.48
N HIS A 312 5.27 9.01 -18.29
CA HIS A 312 6.32 9.98 -17.99
C HIS A 312 7.02 9.66 -16.69
N ASP A 313 8.35 9.81 -16.67
CA ASP A 313 9.13 9.74 -15.43
C ASP A 313 9.08 11.12 -14.76
N LEU A 314 8.58 11.20 -13.52
CA LEU A 314 8.45 12.48 -12.81
C LEU A 314 9.67 12.80 -11.97
N VAL A 315 10.09 11.85 -11.14
CA VAL A 315 11.21 12.01 -10.22
C VAL A 315 11.94 10.69 -10.05
N SER A 316 13.26 10.75 -9.95
CA SER A 316 14.09 9.59 -9.61
C SER A 316 15.38 10.03 -8.92
N ASP A 317 15.92 9.15 -8.09
CA ASP A 317 17.17 9.32 -7.35
C ASP A 317 17.75 7.94 -7.03
N ASP A 318 19.06 7.76 -7.09
CA ASP A 318 19.69 6.45 -6.86
C ASP A 318 19.42 5.88 -5.45
N ARG A 319 19.06 6.74 -4.51
CA ARG A 319 18.68 6.39 -3.12
C ARG A 319 17.23 5.93 -2.98
N MET A 320 16.38 6.14 -3.99
CA MET A 320 14.98 5.71 -4.01
C MET A 320 14.87 4.21 -4.33
N VAL A 321 15.54 3.40 -3.52
CA VAL A 321 15.43 1.94 -3.58
C VAL A 321 14.05 1.55 -3.05
N TRP A 322 13.36 0.65 -3.78
CA TRP A 322 11.99 0.22 -3.49
C TRP A 322 11.06 1.38 -3.09
N VAL A 323 10.61 2.16 -4.07
CA VAL A 323 9.54 3.14 -3.84
C VAL A 323 8.22 2.38 -3.74
N ASP A 324 7.58 2.49 -2.59
CA ASP A 324 6.49 1.60 -2.18
C ASP A 324 5.14 2.24 -2.49
N GLY A 325 4.74 3.31 -1.80
CA GLY A 325 3.52 4.05 -2.08
C GLY A 325 3.74 5.47 -2.61
N VAL A 326 2.71 6.04 -3.25
CA VAL A 326 2.60 7.47 -3.58
C VAL A 326 1.28 8.03 -3.06
N ALA A 327 1.32 9.24 -2.51
CA ALA A 327 0.17 9.96 -1.97
C ALA A 327 0.32 11.47 -2.23
N PHE A 328 -0.63 12.25 -1.75
CA PHE A 328 -0.68 13.69 -1.99
C PHE A 328 -0.78 14.45 -0.66
N ASP A 329 -0.08 15.57 -0.56
CA ASP A 329 -0.23 16.47 0.60
C ASP A 329 -1.50 17.34 0.52
N GLN A 330 -2.15 17.36 -0.64
CA GLN A 330 -3.27 18.25 -0.98
C GLN A 330 -2.90 19.74 -1.15
N GLN A 331 -1.61 20.06 -1.18
CA GLN A 331 -1.04 21.39 -1.42
C GLN A 331 -0.12 21.42 -2.66
N GLY A 332 -0.25 20.46 -3.58
CA GLY A 332 0.49 20.45 -4.84
C GLY A 332 1.73 19.55 -4.85
N SER A 333 2.00 18.82 -3.76
CA SER A 333 3.14 17.89 -3.71
C SER A 333 2.68 16.43 -3.62
N ILE A 334 3.47 15.57 -4.25
CA ILE A 334 3.41 14.14 -3.99
C ILE A 334 4.28 13.78 -2.78
N LEU A 335 3.82 12.82 -2.01
CA LEU A 335 4.53 12.17 -0.91
C LEU A 335 4.76 10.71 -1.30
N PHE A 336 5.94 10.17 -1.03
CA PHE A 336 6.23 8.76 -1.31
C PHE A 336 7.33 8.26 -0.38
N ASN A 337 7.30 6.98 -0.06
CA ASN A 337 8.33 6.34 0.77
C ASN A 337 9.23 5.45 -0.09
N SER A 338 10.51 5.38 0.27
CA SER A 338 11.46 4.40 -0.25
C SER A 338 12.03 3.58 0.89
N ASN A 339 12.22 2.29 0.65
CA ASN A 339 12.67 1.34 1.67
C ASN A 339 13.64 0.29 1.10
N ARG A 340 13.92 -0.76 1.87
CA ARG A 340 14.86 -1.83 1.51
C ARG A 340 14.15 -3.19 1.48
N LEU A 341 12.85 -3.24 1.14
CA LEU A 341 12.01 -4.43 1.29
C LEU A 341 12.61 -5.68 0.63
N HIS A 342 12.97 -5.62 -0.65
CA HIS A 342 13.57 -6.76 -1.35
C HIS A 342 14.91 -7.20 -0.75
N GLU A 343 15.66 -6.27 -0.16
CA GLU A 343 16.95 -6.59 0.45
C GLU A 343 16.75 -7.29 1.79
N ILE A 344 15.89 -6.72 2.65
CA ILE A 344 15.56 -7.24 3.98
C ILE A 344 14.90 -8.62 3.88
N THR A 345 13.95 -8.79 2.95
CA THR A 345 13.23 -10.06 2.77
C THR A 345 14.00 -11.08 1.91
N GLY A 346 14.91 -10.61 1.06
CA GLY A 346 15.77 -11.45 0.22
C GLY A 346 17.02 -11.98 0.91
N GLY A 347 17.27 -11.60 2.16
CA GLY A 347 18.44 -12.04 2.93
C GLY A 347 19.74 -11.36 2.51
N TYR A 348 19.66 -10.17 1.92
CA TYR A 348 20.84 -9.36 1.61
C TYR A 348 21.37 -8.65 2.86
N ASP A 349 22.67 -8.40 2.88
CA ASP A 349 23.28 -7.60 3.95
C ASP A 349 22.85 -6.13 3.84
N ILE A 350 22.35 -5.59 4.96
CA ILE A 350 21.93 -4.19 5.09
C ILE A 350 22.94 -3.45 5.95
N ASP A 351 23.43 -2.31 5.46
CA ASP A 351 24.17 -1.36 6.27
C ASP A 351 23.20 -0.55 7.15
N TRP A 352 23.03 -1.00 8.39
CA TRP A 352 22.19 -0.34 9.38
C TRP A 352 22.79 0.95 9.97
N THR A 353 23.99 1.35 9.53
CA THR A 353 24.57 2.66 9.83
C THR A 353 24.21 3.70 8.75
N TYR A 354 23.78 3.25 7.56
CA TYR A 354 23.33 4.13 6.49
C TYR A 354 22.06 4.90 6.91
N PRO A 355 22.07 6.25 6.93
CA PRO A 355 20.98 7.04 7.51
C PRO A 355 19.69 7.08 6.68
N TYR A 356 19.70 6.51 5.48
CA TYR A 356 18.62 6.62 4.49
C TYR A 356 18.09 5.24 4.04
N ASN A 357 18.03 4.26 4.97
CA ASN A 357 17.42 2.96 4.67
C ASN A 357 15.91 3.05 4.50
N PHE A 358 15.28 3.97 5.23
CA PHE A 358 13.87 4.31 5.09
C PHE A 358 13.77 5.81 4.94
N VAL A 359 13.05 6.28 3.92
CA VAL A 359 12.94 7.71 3.63
C VAL A 359 11.52 8.02 3.21
N ILE A 360 10.99 9.14 3.70
CA ILE A 360 9.80 9.77 3.17
C ILE A 360 10.24 10.99 2.38
N TRP A 361 9.83 11.04 1.13
CA TRP A 361 10.13 12.07 0.17
C TRP A 361 8.92 12.95 -0.08
N LYS A 362 9.22 14.19 -0.45
CA LYS A 362 8.23 15.17 -0.93
C LYS A 362 8.75 15.79 -2.23
N ALA A 363 7.91 15.85 -3.25
CA ALA A 363 8.22 16.54 -4.51
C ALA A 363 7.04 17.41 -4.94
N PHE A 364 7.29 18.68 -5.22
CA PHE A 364 6.25 19.59 -5.70
C PHE A 364 5.94 19.29 -7.15
N ALA A 365 4.70 18.87 -7.44
CA ALA A 365 4.24 18.44 -8.76
C ALA A 365 3.45 19.54 -9.50
N GLY A 366 2.96 20.55 -8.79
CA GLY A 366 2.29 21.70 -9.38
C GLY A 366 1.14 22.23 -8.53
N GLN A 367 0.79 23.50 -8.73
CA GLN A 367 -0.40 24.07 -8.08
C GLN A 367 -1.65 23.31 -8.58
N GLY A 368 -2.49 22.84 -7.66
CA GLY A 368 -3.69 22.07 -7.98
C GLY A 368 -3.50 20.55 -8.04
N VAL A 369 -2.29 20.02 -7.86
CA VAL A 369 -2.07 18.57 -7.75
C VAL A 369 -2.52 18.11 -6.35
N LYS A 370 -3.59 17.33 -6.31
CA LYS A 370 -4.23 16.78 -5.10
C LYS A 370 -4.75 15.39 -5.42
N SER A 371 -5.03 14.58 -4.40
CA SER A 371 -5.61 13.25 -4.58
C SER A 371 -6.95 13.30 -5.32
N TYR A 372 -7.27 12.23 -6.06
CA TYR A 372 -8.58 11.96 -6.67
C TYR A 372 -9.77 12.21 -5.71
N LEU A 373 -9.57 12.03 -4.40
CA LEU A 373 -10.53 12.30 -3.32
C LEU A 373 -10.98 13.77 -3.22
N TYR A 374 -10.25 14.70 -3.84
CA TYR A 374 -10.52 16.14 -3.82
C TYR A 374 -10.87 16.71 -5.21
N ALA A 375 -11.38 15.84 -6.10
CA ALA A 375 -11.80 16.18 -7.47
C ALA A 375 -13.15 16.90 -7.56
#